data_AF-A0A177B674-F1
#
_entry.id   AF-A0A177B674-F1
#
_cell.length_a   1.000
_cell.length_b   1.000
_cell.length_c   1.000
_cell.angle_alpha   90.00
_cell.angle_beta   90.00
_cell.angle_gamma   90.00
#
_symmetry.space_group_name_H-M   'P 1'
#
loop_
_entity.id
_entity.type
_entity.pdbx_description
1 polymer ?
#
loop_
_entity_poly.entity_id
_entity_poly.type
_entity_poly.pdbx_seq_one_letter_code
_entity_poly.pdbx_strand_id
1 'polypeptide(L)'
;MKNIWKIKEFGDKIQNRIMNYSDIEILIRDVTNDDKTMLNPDVMDKIAIQTKKYIENKEIVQLIMSRIYEDGKNWRRLYKTLLLIEYLILHGSNNFINSMRNHIYEISKLSGFHHIDDSGKDCGINVKFKVEKLTTLLKNDLNIRTERKNAQNLKNKLCGVSHTPIHYKNKNSQDEGWNNQNPVNEIVGIVQ
;
A
#
# COMPACT_ATOMS: atom_id res chain seq x y z
N MET A 1 -26.63 -4.73 -4.89
CA MET A 1 -25.29 -4.08 -4.89
C MET A 1 -24.63 -3.97 -6.28
N LYS A 2 -24.77 -4.93 -7.21
CA LYS A 2 -24.15 -4.89 -8.55
C LYS A 2 -24.56 -3.70 -9.46
N ASN A 3 -25.74 -3.10 -9.22
CA ASN A 3 -26.26 -2.00 -10.05
C ASN A 3 -25.72 -0.63 -9.67
N ILE A 4 -25.35 -0.40 -8.40
CA ILE A 4 -24.83 0.90 -7.92
C ILE A 4 -23.46 1.19 -8.55
N TRP A 5 -22.63 0.16 -8.68
CA TRP A 5 -21.29 0.24 -9.28
C TRP A 5 -21.35 0.53 -10.77
N LYS A 6 -22.29 -0.09 -11.48
CA LYS A 6 -22.50 0.18 -12.91
C LYS A 6 -23.01 1.60 -13.17
N ILE A 7 -23.88 2.12 -12.31
CA ILE A 7 -24.41 3.49 -12.40
C ILE A 7 -23.30 4.52 -12.14
N LYS A 8 -22.47 4.28 -11.11
CA LYS A 8 -21.31 5.12 -10.82
C LYS A 8 -20.29 5.09 -11.96
N GLU A 9 -19.95 3.90 -12.45
CA GLU A 9 -19.04 3.72 -13.60
C GLU A 9 -19.56 4.44 -14.86
N PHE A 10 -20.87 4.42 -15.10
CA PHE A 10 -21.48 5.13 -16.22
C PHE A 10 -21.45 6.66 -16.04
N GLY A 11 -21.75 7.15 -14.83
CA GLY A 11 -21.63 8.57 -14.50
C GLY A 11 -20.20 9.09 -14.64
N ASP A 12 -19.23 8.33 -14.13
CA ASP A 12 -17.81 8.65 -14.22
C ASP A 12 -17.34 8.66 -15.69
N LYS A 13 -17.77 7.68 -16.50
CA LYS A 13 -17.47 7.66 -17.95
C LYS A 13 -18.03 8.87 -18.70
N ILE A 14 -19.23 9.32 -18.37
CA ILE A 14 -19.83 10.52 -18.97
C ILE A 14 -19.04 11.77 -18.57
N GLN A 15 -18.76 11.93 -17.27
CA GLN A 15 -18.00 13.08 -16.77
C GLN A 15 -16.60 13.14 -17.38
N ASN A 16 -15.91 12.00 -17.50
CA ASN A 16 -14.57 11.93 -18.09
C ASN A 16 -14.58 12.32 -19.57
N ARG A 17 -15.60 11.91 -20.33
CA ARG A 17 -15.76 12.29 -21.75
C ARG A 17 -16.06 13.78 -21.92
N ILE A 18 -16.80 14.38 -20.99
CA ILE A 18 -17.10 15.82 -21.00
C ILE A 18 -15.86 16.64 -20.64
N MET A 19 -15.03 16.15 -19.73
CA MET A 19 -13.88 16.89 -19.19
C MET A 19 -12.56 16.63 -19.92
N ASN A 20 -12.53 15.74 -20.92
CA ASN A 20 -11.33 15.35 -21.69
C ASN A 20 -10.14 14.93 -20.80
N TYR A 21 -10.42 14.19 -19.73
CA TYR A 21 -9.38 13.65 -18.85
C TYR A 21 -8.58 12.57 -19.56
N SER A 22 -7.27 12.54 -19.32
CA SER A 22 -6.43 11.44 -19.81
C SER A 22 -6.75 10.14 -19.08
N ASP A 23 -6.40 9.00 -19.69
CA ASP A 23 -6.57 7.69 -19.06
C ASP A 23 -5.84 7.60 -17.71
N ILE A 24 -4.68 8.24 -17.60
CA ILE A 24 -3.89 8.30 -16.36
C ILE A 24 -4.61 9.10 -15.29
N GLU A 25 -5.17 10.25 -15.67
CA GLU A 25 -5.94 11.06 -14.75
C GLU A 25 -7.13 10.26 -14.23
N ILE A 26 -7.89 9.59 -15.10
CA ILE A 26 -9.02 8.76 -14.68
C ILE A 26 -8.60 7.71 -13.63
N LEU A 27 -7.50 7.00 -13.87
CA LEU A 27 -6.98 6.00 -12.94
C LEU A 27 -6.56 6.60 -11.59
N ILE A 28 -5.88 7.75 -11.60
CA ILE A 28 -5.47 8.43 -10.36
C ILE A 28 -6.68 8.93 -9.59
N ARG A 29 -7.64 9.58 -10.26
CA ARG A 29 -8.87 10.10 -9.63
C ARG A 29 -9.70 8.97 -9.01
N ASP A 30 -9.77 7.80 -9.65
CA ASP A 30 -10.44 6.62 -9.10
C ASP A 30 -9.74 6.11 -7.83
N VAL A 31 -8.42 6.03 -7.83
CA VAL A 31 -7.65 5.56 -6.66
C VAL A 31 -7.67 6.57 -5.51
N THR A 32 -7.70 7.87 -5.80
CA THR A 32 -7.63 8.95 -4.80
C THR A 32 -8.96 9.62 -4.51
N ASN A 33 -10.09 8.96 -4.79
CA ASN A 33 -11.43 9.50 -4.47
C ASN A 33 -11.69 9.53 -2.95
N ASP A 34 -12.74 10.25 -2.52
CA ASP A 34 -13.12 10.42 -1.12
C ASP A 34 -13.96 9.28 -0.54
N ASP A 35 -14.22 8.23 -1.32
CA ASP A 35 -15.00 7.08 -0.85
C ASP A 35 -14.27 6.33 0.28
N LYS A 36 -15.02 5.61 1.11
CA LYS A 36 -14.47 4.77 2.20
C LYS A 36 -13.83 3.46 1.70
N THR A 37 -13.78 3.24 0.39
CA THR A 37 -13.31 2.00 -0.23
C THR A 37 -11.80 1.82 -0.11
N MET A 38 -11.38 0.56 -0.04
CA MET A 38 -9.98 0.16 -0.10
C MET A 38 -9.41 0.51 -1.49
N LEU A 39 -8.14 0.93 -1.56
CA LEU A 39 -7.49 1.15 -2.85
C LEU A 39 -7.42 -0.18 -3.61
N ASN A 40 -7.71 -0.14 -4.91
CA ASN A 40 -7.68 -1.31 -5.77
C ASN A 40 -6.22 -1.59 -6.23
N PRO A 41 -5.57 -2.70 -5.80
CA PRO A 41 -4.19 -3.00 -6.17
C PRO A 41 -3.98 -3.12 -7.68
N ASP A 42 -4.97 -3.64 -8.42
CA ASP A 42 -4.87 -3.81 -9.87
C ASP A 42 -4.79 -2.46 -10.60
N VAL A 43 -5.50 -1.44 -10.08
CA VAL A 43 -5.46 -0.09 -10.64
C VAL A 43 -4.12 0.58 -10.31
N MET A 44 -3.61 0.39 -9.08
CA MET A 44 -2.29 0.89 -8.70
C MET A 44 -1.16 0.24 -9.50
N ASP A 45 -1.26 -1.07 -9.80
CA ASP A 45 -0.32 -1.78 -10.67
C ASP A 45 -0.31 -1.19 -12.08
N LYS A 46 -1.48 -0.84 -12.64
CA LYS A 46 -1.57 -0.16 -13.95
C LYS A 46 -0.84 1.19 -13.93
N ILE A 47 -1.06 2.00 -12.89
CA ILE A 47 -0.37 3.30 -12.73
C ILE A 47 1.14 3.08 -12.57
N ALA A 48 1.56 2.10 -11.77
CA ALA A 48 2.96 1.75 -11.56
C ALA A 48 3.68 1.40 -12.88
N ILE A 49 3.02 0.66 -13.78
CA ILE A 49 3.54 0.38 -15.12
C ILE A 49 3.71 1.67 -15.92
N GLN A 50 2.74 2.58 -15.90
CA GLN A 50 2.83 3.85 -16.64
C GLN A 50 3.98 4.74 -16.15
N THR A 51 4.36 4.68 -14.86
CA THR A 51 5.51 5.46 -14.35
C THR A 51 6.85 5.15 -15.05
N LYS A 52 6.94 4.03 -15.79
CA LYS A 52 8.14 3.63 -16.55
C LYS A 52 8.31 4.41 -17.85
N LYS A 53 7.24 5.04 -18.35
CA LYS A 53 7.28 5.88 -19.54
C LYS A 53 7.44 7.35 -19.14
N TYR A 54 8.25 8.09 -19.89
CA TYR A 54 8.71 9.42 -19.46
C TYR A 54 7.59 10.47 -19.42
N ILE A 55 6.74 10.51 -20.43
CA ILE A 55 5.65 11.50 -20.55
C ILE A 55 4.61 11.22 -19.47
N GLU A 56 4.17 9.96 -19.37
CA GLU A 56 3.21 9.49 -18.39
C GLU A 56 3.71 9.69 -16.95
N ASN A 57 5.00 9.46 -16.68
CA ASN A 57 5.57 9.74 -15.36
C ASN A 57 5.41 11.21 -14.96
N LYS A 58 5.72 12.15 -15.86
CA LYS A 58 5.56 13.58 -15.59
C LYS A 58 4.11 13.93 -15.28
N GLU A 59 3.18 13.40 -16.06
CA GLU A 59 1.75 13.61 -15.86
C GLU A 59 1.29 13.03 -14.51
N ILE A 60 1.69 11.80 -14.17
CA ILE A 60 1.39 11.16 -12.88
C ILE A 60 1.89 12.02 -11.71
N VAL A 61 3.13 12.52 -11.79
CA VAL A 61 3.71 13.39 -10.76
C VAL A 61 2.89 14.67 -10.62
N GLN A 62 2.54 15.32 -11.72
CA GLN A 62 1.74 16.55 -11.71
C GLN A 62 0.36 16.34 -11.07
N LEU A 63 -0.35 15.27 -11.44
CA LEU A 63 -1.66 14.93 -10.91
C LEU A 63 -1.62 14.56 -9.43
N ILE A 64 -0.58 13.83 -8.98
CA ILE A 64 -0.39 13.52 -7.56
C ILE A 64 -0.15 14.81 -6.77
N MET A 65 0.69 15.71 -7.28
CA MET A 65 0.99 16.95 -6.58
C MET A 65 -0.21 17.89 -6.54
N SER A 66 -0.98 18.00 -7.63
CA SER A 66 -2.23 18.79 -7.62
C SER A 66 -3.20 18.28 -6.55
N ARG A 67 -3.33 16.96 -6.40
CA ARG A 67 -4.13 16.35 -5.32
C ARG A 67 -3.65 16.74 -3.92
N ILE A 68 -2.34 16.79 -3.69
CA ILE A 68 -1.78 17.23 -2.40
C ILE A 68 -2.14 18.70 -2.12
N TYR A 69 -2.12 19.56 -3.14
CA TYR A 69 -2.43 20.99 -2.99
C TYR A 69 -3.93 21.28 -2.84
N GLU A 70 -4.77 20.66 -3.68
CA GLU A 70 -6.21 20.94 -3.75
C GLU A 70 -6.97 20.32 -2.59
N ASP A 71 -6.63 19.08 -2.21
CA ASP A 71 -7.40 18.30 -1.25
C ASP A 71 -6.93 18.52 0.21
N GLY A 72 -6.22 19.62 0.50
CA GLY A 72 -5.71 19.97 1.85
C GLY A 72 -6.77 20.08 2.96
N LYS A 73 -8.06 19.97 2.62
CA LYS A 73 -9.18 19.85 3.59
C LYS A 73 -9.84 18.47 3.61
N ASN A 74 -9.64 17.65 2.57
CA ASN A 74 -10.21 16.31 2.46
C ASN A 74 -9.16 15.26 2.83
N TRP A 75 -9.13 14.90 4.12
CA TRP A 75 -8.14 13.97 4.67
C TRP A 75 -8.13 12.60 3.98
N ARG A 76 -9.29 12.11 3.46
CA ARG A 76 -9.38 10.79 2.81
C ARG A 76 -8.64 10.79 1.49
N ARG A 77 -8.91 11.78 0.64
CA ARG A 77 -8.22 11.92 -0.65
C ARG A 77 -6.73 12.10 -0.43
N LEU A 78 -6.35 12.99 0.49
CA LEU A 78 -4.95 13.21 0.84
C LEU A 78 -4.26 11.92 1.31
N TYR A 79 -4.89 11.19 2.23
CA TYR A 79 -4.35 9.92 2.73
C TYR A 79 -4.22 8.86 1.63
N LYS A 80 -5.23 8.71 0.75
CA LYS A 80 -5.15 7.78 -0.39
C LYS A 80 -4.09 8.19 -1.40
N THR A 81 -3.90 9.49 -1.65
CA THR A 81 -2.80 9.99 -2.49
C THR A 81 -1.44 9.60 -1.89
N LEU A 82 -1.26 9.75 -0.58
CA LEU A 82 -0.02 9.32 0.09
C LEU A 82 0.21 7.81 0.01
N LEU A 83 -0.85 7.00 0.10
CA LEU A 83 -0.79 5.55 -0.10
C LEU A 83 -0.41 5.19 -1.54
N LEU A 84 -0.95 5.89 -2.53
CA LEU A 84 -0.57 5.72 -3.93
C LEU A 84 0.92 6.06 -4.12
N ILE A 85 1.42 7.15 -3.54
CA ILE A 85 2.87 7.49 -3.63
C ILE A 85 3.73 6.37 -3.03
N GLU A 86 3.39 5.89 -1.83
CA GLU A 86 4.11 4.77 -1.19
C GLU A 86 4.13 3.54 -2.12
N TYR A 87 2.99 3.18 -2.69
CA TYR A 87 2.90 2.06 -3.63
C TYR A 87 3.77 2.26 -4.87
N LEU A 88 3.72 3.45 -5.49
CA LEU A 88 4.51 3.75 -6.69
C LEU A 88 6.00 3.83 -6.40
N ILE A 89 6.42 4.21 -5.19
CA ILE A 89 7.82 4.08 -4.75
C ILE A 89 8.21 2.60 -4.72
N LEU A 90 7.36 1.69 -4.26
CA LEU A 90 7.69 0.27 -4.17
C LEU A 90 7.58 -0.50 -5.49
N HIS A 91 6.69 -0.11 -6.40
CA HIS A 91 6.38 -0.90 -7.60
C HIS A 91 6.67 -0.16 -8.93
N GLY A 92 6.83 1.15 -8.89
CA GLY A 92 7.05 1.99 -10.06
C GLY A 92 8.51 2.13 -10.48
N SER A 93 8.79 3.13 -11.32
CA SER A 93 10.12 3.39 -11.84
C SER A 93 11.04 4.09 -10.84
N ASN A 94 12.36 4.01 -11.05
CA ASN A 94 13.34 4.81 -10.29
C ASN A 94 13.15 6.32 -10.55
N ASN A 95 12.76 6.68 -11.77
CA ASN A 95 12.52 8.07 -12.13
C ASN A 95 11.39 8.68 -11.29
N PHE A 96 10.33 7.91 -11.00
CA PHE A 96 9.26 8.35 -10.11
C PHE A 96 9.79 8.67 -8.69
N ILE A 97 10.69 7.85 -8.13
CA ILE A 97 11.31 8.14 -6.82
C ILE A 97 12.05 9.47 -6.86
N ASN A 98 12.86 9.70 -7.90
CA ASN A 98 13.61 10.95 -8.05
C ASN A 98 12.68 12.16 -8.14
N SER A 99 11.60 12.06 -8.90
CA SER A 99 10.56 13.10 -8.95
C SER A 99 9.93 13.35 -7.58
N MET A 100 9.60 12.30 -6.82
CA MET A 100 9.05 12.45 -5.46
C MET A 100 10.04 13.08 -4.47
N ARG A 101 11.35 12.82 -4.63
CA ARG A 101 12.38 13.48 -3.82
C ARG A 101 12.44 14.98 -4.04
N ASN A 102 12.23 15.43 -5.28
CA ASN A 102 12.15 16.86 -5.59
C ASN A 102 10.96 17.56 -4.89
N HIS A 103 9.91 16.80 -4.56
CA HIS A 103 8.73 17.29 -3.85
C HIS A 103 8.66 16.88 -2.36
N ILE A 104 9.78 16.43 -1.79
CA ILE A 104 9.80 15.93 -0.40
C ILE A 104 9.42 17.01 0.61
N TYR A 105 9.71 18.28 0.31
CA TYR A 105 9.41 19.41 1.17
C TYR A 105 7.89 19.65 1.27
N GLU A 106 7.20 19.59 0.14
CA GLU A 106 5.75 19.68 0.02
C GLU A 106 5.05 18.58 0.80
N ILE A 107 5.51 17.33 0.64
CA ILE A 107 5.01 16.20 1.41
C ILE A 107 5.26 16.42 2.90
N SER A 108 6.44 16.90 3.29
CA SER A 108 6.81 17.12 4.69
C SER A 108 5.96 18.19 5.39
N LYS A 109 5.42 19.18 4.67
CA LYS A 109 4.49 20.20 5.24
C LYS A 109 3.21 19.57 5.80
N LEU A 110 2.82 18.40 5.31
CA LEU A 110 1.65 17.68 5.79
C LEU A 110 1.86 17.04 7.18
N SER A 111 3.06 17.12 7.76
CA SER A 111 3.32 16.68 9.15
C SER A 111 2.53 17.48 10.19
N GLY A 112 2.14 18.72 9.87
CA GLY A 112 1.24 19.54 10.70
C GLY A 112 -0.24 19.33 10.40
N PHE A 113 -0.61 18.38 9.54
CA PHE A 113 -2.00 18.19 9.13
C PHE A 113 -2.89 17.80 10.31
N HIS A 114 -4.01 18.52 10.47
CA HIS A 114 -4.98 18.30 11.53
C HIS A 114 -6.39 18.26 10.94
N HIS A 115 -7.14 17.24 11.34
CA HIS A 115 -8.54 17.09 10.94
C HIS A 115 -9.28 16.25 11.98
N ILE A 116 -10.29 16.85 12.62
CA ILE A 116 -11.27 16.15 13.44
C ILE A 116 -12.52 15.94 12.61
N ASP A 117 -13.02 14.71 12.54
CA ASP A 117 -14.27 14.43 11.81
C ASP A 117 -15.52 14.81 12.62
N ASP A 118 -16.69 14.72 11.99
CA ASP A 118 -17.98 15.06 12.62
C ASP A 118 -18.31 14.20 13.85
N SER A 119 -17.62 13.08 14.04
CA SER A 119 -17.76 12.19 15.20
C SER A 119 -16.76 12.51 16.32
N GLY A 120 -15.97 13.57 16.18
CA GLY A 120 -14.93 13.97 17.14
C GLY A 120 -13.64 13.16 17.05
N LYS A 121 -13.45 12.34 16.01
CA LYS A 121 -12.25 11.50 15.84
C LYS A 121 -11.16 12.26 15.09
N ASP A 122 -9.95 12.28 15.63
CA ASP A 122 -8.76 12.78 14.92
C ASP A 122 -8.41 11.83 13.75
N CYS A 123 -8.73 12.26 12.54
CA CYS A 123 -8.35 11.58 11.30
C CYS A 123 -7.03 12.11 10.75
N GLY A 124 -6.58 13.29 11.18
CA GLY A 124 -5.32 13.90 10.77
C GLY A 124 -4.10 13.10 11.23
N ILE A 125 -4.21 12.37 12.35
CA ILE A 125 -3.15 11.48 12.83
C ILE A 125 -2.69 10.45 11.80
N ASN A 126 -3.60 9.90 10.99
CA ASN A 126 -3.27 8.92 9.96
C ASN A 126 -2.44 9.53 8.83
N VAL A 127 -2.76 10.78 8.45
CA VAL A 127 -2.01 11.55 7.46
C VAL A 127 -0.61 11.82 7.99
N LYS A 128 -0.48 12.33 9.23
CA LYS A 128 0.81 12.63 9.85
C LYS A 128 1.74 11.42 9.91
N PHE A 129 1.24 10.29 10.40
CA PHE A 129 2.01 9.04 10.47
C PHE A 129 2.46 8.57 9.07
N LYS A 130 1.57 8.69 8.08
CA LYS A 130 1.90 8.30 6.71
C LYS A 130 2.97 9.21 6.10
N VAL A 131 2.87 10.52 6.31
CA VAL A 131 3.87 11.50 5.86
C VAL A 131 5.23 11.22 6.47
N GLU A 132 5.30 10.97 7.78
CA GLU A 132 6.55 10.65 8.46
C GLU A 132 7.21 9.39 7.88
N LYS A 133 6.43 8.30 7.71
CA LYS A 133 6.90 7.07 7.09
C LYS A 133 7.42 7.32 5.67
N LEU A 134 6.66 8.07 4.87
CA LEU A 134 6.97 8.33 3.46
C LEU A 134 8.22 9.19 3.30
N THR A 135 8.34 10.26 4.08
CA THR A 135 9.52 11.13 4.10
C THR A 135 10.77 10.36 4.54
N THR A 136 10.63 9.47 5.53
CA THR A 136 11.73 8.59 5.97
C THR A 136 12.15 7.62 4.87
N LEU A 137 11.19 7.01 4.16
CA LEU A 137 11.45 6.12 3.04
C LEU A 137 12.20 6.84 1.91
N LEU A 138 11.74 8.02 1.50
CA LEU A 138 12.32 8.80 0.40
C LEU A 138 13.78 9.22 0.65
N LYS A 139 14.17 9.41 1.92
CA LYS A 139 15.53 9.81 2.32
C LYS A 139 16.55 8.66 2.27
N ASN A 140 16.12 7.39 2.24
CA ASN A 140 17.02 6.24 2.37
C ASN A 140 16.91 5.25 1.19
N ASP A 141 17.89 5.28 0.28
CA ASP A 141 17.96 4.38 -0.87
C ASP A 141 18.06 2.90 -0.51
N LEU A 142 18.78 2.55 0.55
CA LEU A 142 18.93 1.15 0.98
C LEU A 142 17.61 0.59 1.48
N ASN A 143 16.85 1.41 2.21
CA ASN A 143 15.52 1.04 2.67
C ASN A 143 14.58 0.79 1.48
N ILE A 144 14.55 1.71 0.51
CA ILE A 144 13.74 1.54 -0.72
C ILE A 144 14.11 0.24 -1.45
N ARG A 145 15.41 -0.05 -1.63
CA ARG A 145 15.85 -1.29 -2.31
C ARG A 145 15.35 -2.54 -1.58
N THR A 146 15.43 -2.54 -0.25
CA THR A 146 14.98 -3.66 0.59
C THR A 146 13.47 -3.84 0.49
N GLU A 147 12.70 -2.77 0.65
CA GLU A 147 11.24 -2.81 0.58
C GLU A 147 10.74 -3.22 -0.81
N ARG A 148 11.38 -2.76 -1.89
CA ARG A 148 11.07 -3.22 -3.26
C ARG A 148 11.30 -4.72 -3.44
N LYS A 149 12.40 -5.25 -2.93
CA LYS A 149 12.70 -6.69 -2.98
C LYS A 149 11.65 -7.48 -2.19
N ASN A 150 11.27 -7.00 -1.01
CA ASN A 150 10.23 -7.61 -0.19
C ASN A 150 8.86 -7.61 -0.91
N ALA A 151 8.48 -6.48 -1.50
CA ALA A 151 7.23 -6.33 -2.23
C ALA A 151 7.17 -7.25 -3.46
N GLN A 152 8.28 -7.41 -4.19
CA GLN A 152 8.38 -8.34 -5.31
C GLN A 152 8.29 -9.80 -4.87
N ASN A 153 8.95 -10.16 -3.78
CA ASN A 153 8.87 -11.51 -3.20
C ASN A 153 7.45 -11.87 -2.76
N LEU A 154 6.74 -10.93 -2.13
CA LEU A 154 5.36 -11.11 -1.71
C LEU A 154 4.44 -11.36 -2.91
N LYS A 155 4.58 -10.55 -3.97
CA LYS A 155 3.81 -10.71 -5.21
C LYS A 155 4.06 -12.08 -5.86
N ASN A 156 5.32 -12.52 -5.92
CA ASN A 156 5.68 -13.83 -6.47
C ASN A 156 5.09 -14.99 -5.67
N LYS A 157 5.13 -14.91 -4.34
CA LYS A 157 4.51 -15.92 -3.47
C LYS A 157 3.00 -16.01 -3.71
N LEU A 158 2.30 -14.88 -3.75
CA LEU A 158 0.85 -14.84 -3.97
C LEU A 158 0.44 -15.39 -5.34
N CYS A 159 1.19 -15.06 -6.40
CA CYS A 159 0.94 -15.65 -7.73
C CYS A 159 1.21 -17.16 -7.78
N GLY A 160 2.19 -17.66 -7.00
CA GLY A 160 2.55 -19.08 -6.94
C GLY A 160 1.57 -19.98 -6.17
N VAL A 161 0.64 -19.43 -5.38
CA VAL A 161 -0.36 -20.22 -4.63
C VAL A 161 -1.55 -20.67 -5.50
N SER A 162 -1.61 -20.27 -6.77
CA SER A 162 -2.79 -20.54 -7.61
C SER A 162 -2.98 -21.99 -8.06
N HIS A 163 -2.03 -22.93 -7.89
CA HIS A 163 -2.15 -24.33 -8.37
C HIS A 163 -1.67 -25.43 -7.39
N THR A 164 -1.97 -25.34 -6.09
CA THR A 164 -1.84 -26.53 -5.22
C THR A 164 -3.08 -26.69 -4.32
N PRO A 165 -3.84 -27.79 -4.45
CA PRO A 165 -4.83 -28.14 -3.45
C PRO A 165 -4.09 -28.32 -2.12
N ILE A 166 -4.47 -27.53 -1.11
CA ILE A 166 -3.93 -27.64 0.25
C ILE A 166 -4.38 -28.99 0.82
N HIS A 167 -3.53 -30.01 0.66
CA HIS A 167 -3.69 -31.27 1.36
C HIS A 167 -3.05 -31.12 2.75
N TYR A 168 -3.88 -30.92 3.78
CA TYR A 168 -3.46 -30.94 5.17
C TYR A 168 -2.97 -32.36 5.52
N LYS A 169 -1.67 -32.62 5.42
CA LYS A 169 -1.06 -33.83 6.00
C LYS A 169 -0.98 -33.64 7.52
N ASN A 170 -1.95 -34.25 8.20
CA ASN A 170 -1.94 -34.49 9.63
C ASN A 170 -0.80 -35.47 9.98
N LYS A 171 0.27 -34.99 10.61
CA LYS A 171 1.26 -35.85 11.26
C LYS A 171 0.83 -35.98 12.72
N ASN A 172 0.23 -37.12 13.08
CA ASN A 172 0.30 -37.74 14.40
C ASN A 172 -0.51 -39.04 14.37
N SER A 173 0.18 -40.17 14.23
CA SER A 173 -0.26 -41.51 14.63
C SER A 173 0.90 -42.48 14.41
N GLN A 174 1.75 -42.66 15.42
CA GLN A 174 2.51 -43.90 15.63
C GLN A 174 2.52 -44.16 17.13
N ASP A 175 1.47 -44.86 17.57
CA ASP A 175 1.59 -45.80 18.68
C ASP A 175 2.45 -46.97 18.19
N GLU A 176 3.40 -47.43 19.01
CA GLU A 176 3.37 -48.76 19.63
C GLU A 176 4.65 -49.02 20.45
N GLY A 177 4.47 -49.59 21.65
CA GLY A 177 5.46 -50.50 22.24
C GLY A 177 6.12 -50.06 23.55
N TRP A 178 5.51 -50.45 24.66
CA TRP A 178 6.14 -50.55 25.98
C TRP A 178 7.48 -51.32 25.93
N ASN A 179 8.54 -50.79 26.56
CA ASN A 179 9.43 -51.66 27.32
C ASN A 179 10.05 -50.94 28.53
N ASN A 180 10.02 -51.65 29.63
CA ASN A 180 10.28 -51.20 30.99
C ASN A 180 11.74 -51.53 31.34
N GLN A 181 12.54 -50.56 31.81
CA GLN A 181 13.67 -50.77 32.74
C GLN A 181 14.31 -49.43 33.14
N ASN A 182 13.97 -48.98 34.36
CA ASN A 182 14.86 -48.19 35.22
C ASN A 182 16.08 -49.05 35.59
N PRO A 183 17.28 -48.49 35.91
CA PRO A 183 17.46 -47.54 37.01
C PRO A 183 18.36 -46.34 36.59
N VAL A 184 18.40 -45.19 37.26
CA VAL A 184 19.06 -44.97 38.56
C VAL A 184 18.56 -43.62 39.08
N ASN A 185 17.92 -43.63 40.26
CA ASN A 185 17.91 -42.45 41.12
C ASN A 185 19.26 -42.44 41.84
N GLU A 186 20.13 -41.50 41.49
CA GLU A 186 21.21 -41.07 42.37
C GLU A 186 21.31 -39.54 42.38
N ILE A 187 21.04 -39.01 43.57
CA ILE A 187 21.78 -37.91 44.21
C ILE A 187 21.37 -36.48 43.85
N VAL A 188 20.37 -36.05 44.61
CA VAL A 188 20.27 -34.79 45.39
C VAL A 188 21.54 -33.92 45.47
N GLY A 189 21.34 -32.60 45.27
CA GLY A 189 22.18 -31.53 45.84
C GLY A 189 23.03 -30.81 44.78
N ILE A 190 23.11 -29.48 44.69
CA ILE A 190 23.10 -28.40 45.69
C ILE A 190 22.86 -27.09 44.87
N VAL A 191 21.84 -26.27 45.18
CA VAL A 191 21.94 -24.89 45.76
C VAL A 191 22.83 -23.95 44.91
N GLN A 192 22.45 -22.77 44.41
CA GLN A 192 21.44 -21.75 44.73
C GLN A 192 21.23 -20.88 43.49
#